data_AF-A0AA38GP83-F1
#
_entry.id   AF-A0AA38GP83-F1
#
_cell.length_a   1.000
_cell.length_b   1.000
_cell.length_c   1.000
_cell.angle_alpha   90.00
_cell.angle_beta   90.00
_cell.angle_gamma   90.00
#
_symmetry.space_group_name_H-M   'P 1'
#
loop_
_entity.id
_entity.type
_entity.pdbx_description
1 polymer ?
#
loop_
_entity_poly.entity_id
_entity_poly.type
_entity_poly.pdbx_seq_one_letter_code
_entity_poly.pdbx_strand_id
1 'polypeptide(L)'
;SGFKSLHAYQSGYFSAAIKLQPGYTAGVNTAFYLSNNQVYPNSHDEIDIEFLGTIPGRPYTLQTNIYVSSFNGGNERVITGREQQIHLWFDPTQDFHRYSILWTPSSI
;
A
#
# COMPACT_ATOMS: atom_id res chain seq x y z
N SER A 1 -1.21 -15.38 1.24
CA SER A 1 0.18 -15.49 1.73
C SER A 1 0.73 -14.09 1.93
N GLY A 2 1.80 -13.92 2.70
CA GLY A 2 2.48 -12.64 2.91
C GLY A 2 3.90 -12.85 3.43
N PHE A 3 4.75 -11.85 3.29
CA PHE A 3 6.09 -11.82 3.85
C PHE A 3 6.34 -10.47 4.53
N LYS A 4 7.30 -10.44 5.45
CA LYS A 4 7.67 -9.25 6.23
C LYS A 4 9.18 -9.07 6.16
N SER A 5 9.64 -7.82 6.16
CA SER A 5 11.07 -7.52 6.30
C SER A 5 11.64 -8.09 7.60
N LEU A 6 12.92 -8.48 7.57
CA LEU A 6 13.64 -8.94 8.76
C LEU A 6 13.91 -7.81 9.76
N HIS A 7 13.93 -6.56 9.27
CA HIS A 7 14.23 -5.37 10.06
C HIS A 7 13.09 -4.37 10.00
N ALA A 8 12.99 -3.57 11.06
CA ALA A 8 12.23 -2.34 11.08
C ALA A 8 13.12 -1.18 10.61
N TYR A 9 12.50 -0.12 10.09
CA TYR A 9 13.21 1.00 9.47
C TYR A 9 12.67 2.33 9.99
N GLN A 10 13.52 3.36 10.02
CA GLN A 10 13.16 4.74 10.38
C GLN A 10 12.96 5.65 9.15
N SER A 11 13.46 5.22 8.00
CA SER A 11 13.35 5.87 6.69
C SER A 11 13.88 4.91 5.63
N GLY A 12 13.55 5.12 4.36
CA GLY A 12 14.16 4.36 3.28
C GLY A 12 13.49 4.50 1.92
N TYR A 13 14.13 3.90 0.92
CA TYR A 13 13.56 3.64 -0.39
C TYR A 13 13.26 2.15 -0.49
N PHE A 14 11.99 1.80 -0.48
CA PHE A 14 11.49 0.43 -0.51
C PHE A 14 10.94 0.16 -1.90
N SER A 15 11.49 -0.83 -2.60
CA SER A 15 11.17 -1.05 -4.00
C SER A 15 11.09 -2.52 -4.33
N ALA A 16 10.13 -2.88 -5.16
CA ALA A 16 9.96 -4.23 -5.67
C ALA A 16 9.55 -4.20 -7.14
N ALA A 17 10.01 -5.21 -7.89
CA ALA A 17 9.46 -5.54 -9.20
C ALA A 17 8.22 -6.42 -8.99
N ILE A 18 7.05 -5.96 -9.42
CA ILE A 18 5.76 -6.64 -9.20
C ILE A 18 5.07 -6.83 -10.55
N LYS A 19 4.58 -8.03 -10.79
CA LYS A 19 3.70 -8.39 -11.91
C LYS A 19 2.40 -8.93 -11.36
N LEU A 20 1.27 -8.44 -11.86
CA LEU A 20 -0.05 -8.85 -11.39
C LEU A 20 -0.58 -10.06 -12.15
N GLN A 21 -1.55 -10.75 -11.53
CA GLN A 21 -2.20 -11.90 -12.11
C GLN A 21 -3.17 -11.48 -13.24
N PRO A 22 -3.09 -12.07 -14.45
CA PRO A 22 -4.07 -11.81 -15.50
C PRO A 22 -5.40 -12.53 -15.23
N GLY A 23 -6.46 -12.06 -15.90
CA GLY A 23 -7.78 -12.69 -15.88
C GLY A 23 -8.72 -12.15 -14.79
N TYR A 24 -9.47 -13.05 -14.14
CA TYR A 24 -10.42 -12.67 -13.09
C TYR A 24 -9.72 -12.64 -11.73
N THR A 25 -9.66 -11.46 -11.11
CA THR A 25 -9.02 -11.23 -9.81
C THR A 25 -9.89 -10.40 -8.86
N ALA A 26 -11.16 -10.18 -9.21
CA ALA A 26 -12.08 -9.37 -8.40
C ALA A 26 -12.16 -9.89 -6.96
N GLY A 27 -12.06 -8.97 -6.00
CA GLY A 27 -12.04 -9.27 -4.57
C GLY A 27 -10.66 -9.67 -4.01
N VAL A 28 -9.64 -9.81 -4.85
CA VAL A 28 -8.25 -10.07 -4.42
C VAL A 28 -7.47 -8.75 -4.43
N ASN A 29 -6.77 -8.46 -3.33
CA ASN A 29 -5.85 -7.34 -3.22
C ASN A 29 -4.39 -7.85 -3.22
N THR A 30 -3.55 -7.28 -4.06
CA THR A 30 -2.09 -7.45 -3.99
C THR A 30 -1.50 -6.20 -3.38
N ALA A 31 -0.82 -6.31 -2.24
CA ALA A 31 -0.33 -5.15 -1.50
C ALA A 31 1.20 -5.16 -1.34
N PHE A 32 1.80 -3.97 -1.40
CA PHE A 32 3.17 -3.69 -1.00
C PHE A 32 3.16 -2.45 -0.10
N TYR A 33 3.50 -2.62 1.17
CA TYR A 33 3.20 -1.60 2.18
C TYR A 33 4.22 -1.59 3.33
N LEU A 34 4.24 -0.48 4.06
CA LEU A 34 4.99 -0.29 5.30
C LEU A 34 4.00 -0.15 6.44
N SER A 35 4.15 -0.91 7.53
CA SER A 35 3.23 -0.83 8.67
C SER A 35 3.93 -1.12 9.99
N ASN A 36 3.49 -0.45 11.05
CA ASN A 36 3.90 -0.72 12.42
C ASN A 36 2.76 -1.35 13.26
N ASN A 37 1.70 -1.86 12.62
CA ASN A 37 0.51 -2.44 13.28
C ASN A 37 0.80 -3.53 14.31
N GLN A 38 1.78 -4.39 14.05
CA GLN A 38 2.17 -5.44 14.99
C GLN A 38 2.82 -4.92 16.28
N VAL A 39 3.36 -3.69 16.25
CA VAL A 39 3.95 -3.03 17.43
C VAL A 39 2.93 -2.11 18.10
N TYR A 40 2.13 -1.39 17.32
CA TYR A 40 1.12 -0.45 17.80
C TYR A 40 -0.29 -0.85 17.34
N PRO A 41 -0.85 -1.95 17.87
CA PRO A 41 -2.20 -2.36 17.49
C PRO A 41 -3.19 -1.24 17.79
N ASN A 42 -4.13 -1.01 16.86
CA ASN A 42 -5.17 0.04 16.93
C ASN A 42 -4.65 1.49 16.95
N SER A 43 -3.37 1.73 16.72
CA SER A 43 -2.80 3.08 16.65
C SER A 43 -1.53 3.14 15.81
N HIS A 44 -1.60 2.46 14.68
CA HIS A 44 -0.48 2.27 13.79
C HIS A 44 -0.44 3.32 12.70
N ASP A 45 0.74 3.43 12.11
CA ASP A 45 0.98 4.17 10.89
C ASP A 45 1.21 3.17 9.76
N GLU A 46 0.72 3.51 8.57
CA GLU A 46 0.78 2.64 7.40
C GLU A 46 0.85 3.46 6.11
N ILE A 47 1.65 2.97 5.14
CA ILE A 47 1.81 3.55 3.80
C ILE A 47 1.63 2.42 2.80
N ASP A 48 0.64 2.58 1.91
CA ASP A 48 0.13 1.49 1.08
C ASP A 48 0.30 1.71 -0.41
N ILE A 49 0.65 0.63 -1.12
CA ILE A 49 0.44 0.45 -2.55
C ILE A 49 -0.42 -0.82 -2.69
N GLU A 50 -1.66 -0.65 -3.12
CA GLU A 50 -2.65 -1.72 -3.24
C GLU A 50 -3.16 -1.84 -4.67
N PHE A 51 -3.08 -3.03 -5.24
CA PHE A 51 -3.65 -3.33 -6.55
C PHE A 51 -4.99 -4.00 -6.36
N LEU A 52 -6.07 -3.24 -6.60
CA LEU A 52 -7.44 -3.72 -6.48
C LEU A 52 -7.74 -4.62 -7.68
N GLY A 53 -7.94 -5.91 -7.39
CA GLY A 53 -8.27 -6.92 -8.38
C GLY A 53 -9.53 -6.59 -9.18
N THR A 54 -9.56 -7.06 -10.42
CA THR A 54 -10.53 -6.62 -11.41
C THR A 54 -11.16 -7.80 -12.16
N ILE A 55 -12.11 -7.49 -13.04
CA ILE A 55 -12.72 -8.47 -13.95
C ILE A 55 -12.10 -8.34 -15.34
N PRO A 56 -12.13 -9.40 -16.17
CA PRO A 56 -11.63 -9.32 -17.55
C PRO A 56 -12.23 -8.14 -18.32
N GLY A 57 -11.38 -7.41 -19.04
CA GLY A 57 -11.78 -6.23 -19.82
C GLY A 57 -11.88 -4.92 -19.04
N ARG A 58 -11.61 -4.91 -17.73
CA ARG A 58 -11.46 -3.68 -16.94
C ARG A 58 -10.02 -3.51 -16.44
N PRO A 59 -9.50 -2.27 -16.38
CA PRO A 59 -8.17 -2.03 -15.85
C PRO A 59 -8.11 -2.35 -14.36
N TYR A 60 -6.90 -2.64 -13.87
CA TYR A 60 -6.60 -2.60 -12.45
C TYR A 60 -6.71 -1.16 -11.92
N THR A 61 -7.08 -1.02 -10.65
CA THR A 61 -6.93 0.23 -9.90
C THR A 61 -5.74 0.09 -8.97
N LEU A 62 -4.80 1.03 -9.07
CA LEU A 62 -3.78 1.21 -8.05
C LEU A 62 -4.33 2.21 -7.02
N GLN A 63 -4.41 1.77 -5.77
CA GLN A 63 -4.72 2.61 -4.63
C GLN A 63 -3.43 2.89 -3.84
N THR A 64 -3.28 4.14 -3.43
CA THR A 64 -2.29 4.57 -2.44
C THR A 64 -3.02 5.06 -1.21
N ASN A 65 -2.47 4.80 -0.03
CA ASN A 65 -3.06 5.23 1.23
C ASN A 65 -1.97 5.61 2.24
N ILE A 66 -2.33 6.49 3.18
CA ILE A 66 -1.52 6.84 4.33
C ILE A 66 -2.42 6.87 5.57
N TYR A 67 -2.20 5.92 6.47
CA TYR A 67 -2.76 5.91 7.81
C TYR A 67 -1.76 6.53 8.78
N VAL A 68 -2.23 7.49 9.57
CA VAL A 68 -1.47 8.09 10.67
C VAL A 68 -2.33 8.06 11.91
N SER A 69 -1.77 7.58 13.03
CA SER A 69 -2.46 7.70 14.30
C SER A 69 -2.35 9.14 14.83
N SER A 70 -3.48 9.82 14.94
CA SER A 70 -3.54 11.16 15.55
C SER A 70 -4.54 11.22 16.71
N PHE A 71 -4.30 12.13 17.65
CA PHE A 71 -5.26 12.47 18.70
C PHE A 71 -6.17 13.60 18.21
N ASN A 72 -7.49 13.38 18.18
CA ASN A 72 -8.45 14.40 17.78
C ASN A 72 -8.93 15.23 18.99
N GLY A 73 -8.06 16.08 19.54
CA GLY A 73 -8.44 17.08 20.57
C GLY A 73 -8.99 16.51 21.89
N GLY A 74 -8.97 15.20 22.07
CA GLY A 74 -9.35 14.45 23.27
C GLY A 74 -8.43 13.23 23.45
N ASN A 75 -8.80 12.31 24.34
CA ASN A 75 -7.97 11.13 24.67
C ASN A 75 -8.08 9.98 23.66
N GLU A 76 -8.91 10.10 22.62
CA GLU A 76 -9.14 9.06 21.63
C GLU A 76 -8.23 9.21 20.41
N ARG A 77 -7.59 8.11 20.03
CA ARG A 77 -6.79 8.01 18.81
C ARG A 77 -7.72 7.72 17.63
N VAL A 78 -7.62 8.52 16.58
CA VAL A 78 -8.33 8.31 15.33
C VAL A 78 -7.33 7.88 14.27
N ILE A 79 -7.71 6.84 13.52
CA ILE A 79 -7.00 6.40 12.31
C ILE A 79 -7.82 6.91 11.13
N THR A 80 -7.20 7.70 10.26
CA THR A 80 -7.86 8.25 9.07
C THR A 80 -7.08 7.84 7.83
N GLY A 81 -7.77 7.16 6.90
CA GLY A 81 -7.27 6.87 5.57
C GLY A 81 -7.26 8.12 4.68
N ARG A 82 -6.31 8.15 3.75
CA ARG A 82 -6.10 9.19 2.74
C ARG A 82 -5.93 8.54 1.38
N GLU A 83 -6.98 7.90 0.91
CA GLU A 83 -6.96 7.11 -0.32
C GLU A 83 -6.81 7.99 -1.57
N GLN A 84 -5.94 7.59 -2.49
CA GLN A 84 -5.94 8.05 -3.88
C GLN A 84 -5.93 6.85 -4.81
N GLN A 85 -6.74 6.90 -5.87
CA GLN A 85 -6.88 5.82 -6.83
C GLN A 85 -6.56 6.31 -8.25
N ILE A 86 -5.75 5.53 -8.96
CA ILE A 86 -5.39 5.78 -10.36
C ILE A 86 -5.46 4.49 -11.18
N HIS A 87 -5.66 4.65 -12.49
CA HIS A 87 -5.37 3.60 -13.46
C HIS A 87 -3.95 3.73 -13.97
N LEU A 88 -3.32 2.59 -14.26
CA LEU A 88 -1.98 2.55 -14.86
C LEU A 88 -2.08 2.78 -16.37
N TRP A 89 -1.08 3.45 -16.93
CA TRP A 89 -0.98 3.70 -18.37
C TRP A 89 -0.44 2.50 -19.16
N PHE A 90 -0.28 1.36 -18.49
CA PHE A 90 0.18 0.08 -19.02
C PHE A 90 -0.61 -1.07 -18.40
N ASP A 91 -0.54 -2.26 -18.98
CA ASP A 91 -1.11 -3.48 -18.41
C ASP A 91 -0.13 -4.11 -17.40
N PRO A 92 -0.40 -4.03 -16.08
CA PRO A 92 0.52 -4.53 -15.04
C PRO A 92 0.59 -6.06 -14.97
N THR A 93 -0.16 -6.78 -15.82
CA THR A 93 -0.17 -8.24 -15.87
C THR A 93 0.81 -8.81 -16.91
N GLN A 94 1.28 -7.98 -17.86
CA GLN A 94 2.12 -8.44 -18.96
C GLN A 94 3.59 -8.56 -18.56
N ASP A 95 4.10 -7.66 -17.73
CA ASP A 95 5.50 -7.67 -17.29
C ASP A 95 5.64 -7.17 -15.85
N PHE A 96 6.84 -7.34 -15.29
CA PHE A 96 7.20 -6.77 -14.00
C PHE A 96 7.41 -5.26 -14.14
N HIS A 97 6.71 -4.49 -13.29
CA HIS A 97 6.90 -3.06 -13.16
C HIS A 97 7.43 -2.73 -11.77
N ARG A 98 8.16 -1.61 -11.64
CA ARG A 98 8.75 -1.21 -10.37
C ARG A 98 7.82 -0.28 -9.61
N TYR A 99 7.46 -0.70 -8.41
CA TYR A 99 6.66 0.10 -7.47
C TYR A 99 7.51 0.38 -6.25
N SER A 100 7.52 1.64 -5.81
CA SER A 100 8.44 2.08 -4.76
C SER A 100 7.78 3.07 -3.82
N ILE A 101 8.15 2.97 -2.55
CA ILE A 101 7.82 3.93 -1.51
C ILE A 101 9.14 4.57 -1.09
N LEU A 102 9.26 5.89 -1.29
CA LEU A 102 10.31 6.68 -0.66
C LEU A 102 9.72 7.29 0.59
N TRP A 103 10.25 6.96 1.76
CA TRP A 103 9.79 7.53 3.02
C TRP A 103 10.97 8.16 3.76
N THR A 104 10.82 9.45 4.06
CA THR A 104 11.77 10.25 4.82
C THR A 104 11.04 11.03 5.92
N PRO A 105 11.75 11.59 6.91
CA PRO A 105 11.13 12.44 7.93
C PRO A 105 10.40 13.68 7.38
N SER A 106 10.71 14.12 6.16
CA SER A 106 10.15 15.33 5.54
C SER A 106 9.11 15.05 4.46
N SER A 107 9.06 13.85 3.91
CA SER A 107 8.19 13.52 2.77
C SER A 107 8.00 12.03 2.56
N ILE A 108 6.89 11.72 1.92
CA ILE A 108 6.57 10.44 1.29
C ILE A 108 6.27 10.74 -0.18
#